data_AF-D0IHF6-F1
#
_entry.id   AF-D0IHF6-F1
#
_cell.length_a   1.000
_cell.length_b   1.000
_cell.length_c   1.000
_cell.angle_alpha   90.00
_cell.angle_beta   90.00
_cell.angle_gamma   90.00
#
_symmetry.space_group_name_H-M   'P 1'
#
loop_
_entity.id
_entity.type
_entity.pdbx_description
1 polymer ?
#
loop_
_entity_poly.entity_id
_entity_poly.type
_entity_poly.pdbx_seq_one_letter_code
_entity_poly.pdbx_strand_id
1 'polypeptide(L)'
;MKLTLNLLSLKNAIAEMKPDEKGIFAWVREVTPISKIDYELAQGKDVELKDVDIDSGLLSCKGRQVILYIKDHGSMTQSAINIPYSGKKFHLADCSTLKDKRSKGRFERFVATNDTSGEFLISGDGIEGKAILRICQNCLSTLNYKGWSTGEERSKILNNFSMAEFFSTYSSFFPHMPSRIAETAESDYASNWAKISSHYRVEKNFECEQCGVNMRSHRALLHVHHINGVKSDNRPSNLKALCIDCHSKQPMHEHMTLSHRERQTINDMRKQQGLLDRLTTWKELFDYADPGLHGVIYACRDAGLKLPEVNYLIKDSSGKLAAHLELAWPKHKFGIAISENDINDARSNGWSVVGMNEFLDNYKSQSYNLKF
;
A
#
# COMPACT_ATOMS: atom_id res chain seq x y z
N MET A 1 -23.41 4.61 -9.01
CA MET A 1 -22.84 4.25 -10.33
C MET A 1 -23.50 2.95 -10.79
N LYS A 2 -24.23 2.92 -11.91
CA LYS A 2 -24.67 1.66 -12.52
C LYS A 2 -23.48 1.10 -13.30
N LEU A 3 -22.92 -0.01 -12.85
CA LEU A 3 -21.93 -0.76 -13.62
C LEU A 3 -22.67 -1.49 -14.75
N THR A 4 -22.31 -1.20 -15.99
CA THR A 4 -22.80 -1.92 -17.17
C THR A 4 -21.73 -2.93 -17.56
N LEU A 5 -21.94 -4.20 -17.26
CA LEU A 5 -21.02 -5.28 -17.60
C LEU A 5 -21.48 -5.94 -18.90
N ASN A 6 -20.64 -5.93 -19.94
CA ASN A 6 -20.92 -6.63 -21.20
C ASN A 6 -20.16 -7.95 -21.23
N LEU A 7 -20.89 -9.07 -21.08
CA LEU A 7 -20.35 -10.43 -21.10
C LEU A 7 -20.51 -11.12 -22.47
N LEU A 8 -20.82 -10.38 -23.54
CA LEU A 8 -21.08 -10.95 -24.86
C LEU A 8 -19.88 -11.76 -25.38
N SER A 9 -18.66 -11.23 -25.24
CA SER A 9 -17.44 -11.93 -25.68
C SER A 9 -17.21 -13.24 -24.92
N LEU A 10 -17.49 -13.28 -23.62
CA LEU A 10 -17.39 -14.50 -22.81
C LEU A 10 -18.46 -15.53 -23.21
N LYS A 11 -19.70 -15.07 -23.46
CA LYS A 11 -20.79 -15.93 -23.93
C LYS A 11 -20.49 -16.53 -25.32
N ASN A 12 -19.86 -15.76 -26.21
CA ASN A 12 -19.43 -16.23 -27.52
C ASN A 12 -18.34 -17.31 -27.40
N ALA A 13 -17.37 -17.12 -26.50
CA ALA A 13 -16.34 -18.13 -26.23
C ALA A 13 -16.92 -19.44 -25.68
N ILE A 14 -17.88 -19.37 -24.75
CA ILE A 14 -18.58 -20.56 -24.23
C ILE A 14 -19.34 -21.29 -25.34
N ALA A 15 -19.93 -20.55 -26.29
CA ALA A 15 -20.63 -21.14 -27.43
C ALA A 15 -19.68 -21.87 -28.40
N GLU A 16 -18.47 -21.35 -28.60
CA GLU A 16 -17.43 -22.03 -29.40
C GLU A 16 -16.90 -23.28 -28.72
N MET A 17 -16.66 -23.23 -27.40
CA MET A 17 -16.06 -24.33 -26.64
C MET A 17 -16.99 -25.54 -26.45
N LYS A 18 -18.31 -25.37 -26.59
CA LYS A 18 -19.33 -26.42 -26.45
C LYS A 18 -19.12 -27.36 -25.23
N PRO A 19 -19.04 -26.84 -24.00
CA PRO A 19 -18.86 -27.69 -22.83
C PRO A 19 -20.11 -28.55 -22.58
N ASP A 20 -19.91 -29.74 -21.99
CA ASP A 20 -20.99 -30.67 -21.63
C ASP A 20 -21.99 -30.04 -20.63
N GLU A 21 -21.50 -29.15 -19.76
CA GLU A 21 -22.33 -28.29 -18.91
C GLU A 21 -21.98 -26.81 -19.11
N LYS A 22 -23.00 -26.00 -19.38
CA LYS A 22 -22.85 -24.54 -19.48
C LYS A 22 -22.98 -23.93 -18.08
N GLY A 23 -21.92 -23.26 -17.61
CA GLY A 23 -21.97 -22.52 -16.35
C GLY A 23 -23.06 -21.44 -16.35
N ILE A 24 -23.82 -21.35 -15.26
CA ILE A 24 -24.81 -20.29 -15.03
C ILE A 24 -24.14 -19.19 -14.21
N PHE A 25 -23.95 -18.02 -14.83
CA PHE A 25 -23.44 -16.85 -14.12
C PHE A 25 -24.60 -16.15 -13.40
N ALA A 26 -24.93 -16.63 -12.21
CA ALA A 26 -25.83 -15.93 -11.30
C ALA A 26 -25.03 -14.93 -10.46
N TRP A 27 -25.31 -13.64 -10.64
CA TRP A 27 -24.76 -12.61 -9.77
C TRP A 27 -25.60 -12.52 -8.50
N VAL A 28 -25.05 -13.01 -7.40
CA VAL A 28 -25.55 -12.66 -6.07
C VAL A 28 -24.88 -11.34 -5.70
N ARG A 29 -25.69 -10.28 -5.60
CA ARG A 29 -25.21 -8.99 -5.09
C ARG A 29 -25.13 -9.07 -3.57
N GLU A 30 -24.03 -9.59 -3.03
CA GLU A 30 -23.73 -9.41 -1.62
C GLU A 30 -23.26 -7.96 -1.40
N VAL A 31 -24.19 -7.09 -1.00
CA VAL A 31 -23.85 -5.77 -0.48
C VAL A 31 -23.45 -5.94 0.97
N THR A 32 -22.18 -6.23 1.23
CA THR A 32 -21.64 -6.07 2.58
C THR A 32 -21.61 -4.56 2.86
N PRO A 33 -22.30 -4.04 3.88
CA PRO A 33 -22.30 -2.61 4.17
C PRO A 33 -20.88 -2.20 4.59
N ILE A 34 -20.10 -1.66 3.65
CA ILE A 34 -18.73 -1.16 3.83
C ILE A 34 -18.65 -0.23 5.05
N SER A 35 -19.72 0.54 5.30
CA SER A 35 -19.87 1.48 6.42
C SER A 35 -19.91 0.84 7.81
N LYS A 36 -20.44 -0.39 7.94
CA LYS A 36 -20.59 -1.04 9.26
C LYS A 36 -19.24 -1.50 9.80
N ILE A 37 -18.41 -2.11 8.95
CA ILE A 37 -17.06 -2.55 9.34
C ILE A 37 -16.16 -1.35 9.65
N ASP A 38 -16.25 -0.28 8.86
CA ASP A 38 -15.48 0.95 9.14
C ASP A 38 -15.85 1.57 10.48
N TYR A 39 -17.14 1.67 10.77
CA TYR A 39 -17.62 2.19 12.05
C TYR A 39 -17.18 1.31 13.23
N GLU A 40 -17.32 -0.01 13.10
CA GLU A 40 -16.91 -0.94 14.15
C GLU A 40 -15.40 -0.90 14.38
N LEU A 41 -14.57 -0.93 13.33
CA LEU A 41 -13.11 -0.85 13.48
C LEU A 41 -12.67 0.50 14.07
N ALA A 42 -13.34 1.61 13.72
CA ALA A 42 -13.01 2.94 14.22
C ALA A 42 -13.31 3.10 15.72
N GLN A 43 -14.29 2.38 16.25
CA GLN A 43 -14.57 2.35 17.69
C GLN A 43 -13.68 1.36 18.47
N GLY A 44 -12.81 0.63 17.78
CA GLY A 44 -12.08 -0.49 18.36
C GLY A 44 -13.01 -1.68 18.53
N LYS A 45 -13.27 -2.41 17.43
CA LYS A 45 -14.00 -3.66 17.51
C LYS A 45 -13.12 -4.72 18.17
N ASP A 46 -13.69 -5.46 19.12
CA ASP A 46 -13.21 -6.80 19.43
C ASP A 46 -13.41 -7.67 18.18
N VAL A 47 -12.51 -7.55 17.22
CA VAL A 47 -12.49 -8.43 16.05
C VAL A 47 -12.03 -9.79 16.56
N GLU A 48 -12.90 -10.79 16.48
CA GLU A 48 -12.48 -12.15 16.71
C GLU A 48 -11.38 -12.51 15.73
N LEU A 49 -10.31 -13.05 16.28
CA LEU A 49 -9.03 -13.22 15.63
C LEU A 49 -9.03 -14.03 14.32
N LYS A 50 -10.04 -14.89 14.14
CA LYS A 50 -10.28 -15.64 12.91
C LYS A 50 -10.55 -14.74 11.69
N ASP A 51 -10.86 -13.47 11.92
CA ASP A 51 -11.13 -12.48 10.89
C ASP A 51 -9.89 -11.64 10.52
N VAL A 52 -8.72 -11.91 11.12
CA VAL A 52 -7.45 -11.22 10.79
C VAL A 52 -6.67 -12.04 9.77
N ASP A 53 -6.61 -11.52 8.56
CA ASP A 53 -5.85 -12.08 7.44
C ASP A 53 -4.42 -11.50 7.43
N ILE A 54 -3.50 -12.23 6.80
CA ILE A 54 -2.12 -11.79 6.58
C ILE A 54 -1.92 -11.66 5.08
N ASP A 55 -1.88 -10.43 4.58
CA ASP A 55 -1.69 -10.12 3.16
C ASP A 55 -0.29 -9.56 2.96
N SER A 56 0.58 -10.28 2.24
CA SER A 56 1.96 -9.86 1.98
C SER A 56 2.76 -9.47 3.24
N GLY A 57 2.47 -10.12 4.38
CA GLY A 57 3.09 -9.87 5.68
C GLY A 57 2.51 -8.71 6.48
N LEU A 58 1.55 -7.97 5.92
CA LEU A 58 0.79 -6.94 6.62
C LEU A 58 -0.48 -7.52 7.23
N LEU A 59 -1.01 -6.86 8.27
CA LEU A 59 -2.22 -7.29 8.96
C LEU A 59 -3.45 -6.67 8.31
N SER A 60 -4.42 -7.51 7.93
CA SER A 60 -5.70 -7.06 7.39
C SER A 60 -6.89 -7.70 8.11
N CYS A 61 -8.06 -7.09 7.98
CA CYS A 61 -9.33 -7.66 8.36
C CYS A 61 -10.35 -7.28 7.28
N LYS A 62 -10.91 -8.28 6.58
CA LYS A 62 -11.89 -8.06 5.48
C LYS A 62 -11.39 -7.06 4.43
N GLY A 63 -10.13 -7.21 4.02
CA GLY A 63 -9.48 -6.37 3.01
C GLY A 63 -9.10 -4.96 3.46
N ARG A 64 -9.14 -4.67 4.77
CA ARG A 64 -8.71 -3.40 5.37
C ARG A 64 -7.45 -3.59 6.19
N GLN A 65 -6.49 -2.68 6.07
CA GLN A 65 -5.33 -2.66 6.96
C GLN A 65 -5.75 -2.42 8.41
N VAL A 66 -5.21 -3.19 9.34
CA VAL A 66 -5.49 -3.07 10.78
C VAL A 66 -4.22 -3.01 11.62
N ILE A 67 -4.37 -2.45 12.81
CA ILE A 67 -3.40 -2.42 13.90
C ILE A 67 -3.83 -3.46 14.94
N LEU A 68 -2.89 -4.27 15.43
CA LEU A 68 -3.11 -5.13 16.59
C LEU A 68 -2.41 -4.56 17.83
N TYR A 69 -3.12 -4.52 18.96
CA TYR A 69 -2.54 -4.14 20.25
C TYR A 69 -3.18 -4.96 21.39
N ILE A 70 -2.57 -4.99 22.57
CA ILE A 70 -3.14 -5.68 23.73
C ILE A 70 -3.83 -4.62 24.60
N LYS A 71 -5.15 -4.73 24.78
CA LYS A 71 -5.93 -3.81 25.64
C LYS A 71 -5.50 -3.91 27.10
N ASP A 72 -5.44 -5.13 27.63
CA ASP A 72 -5.02 -5.40 29.01
C ASP A 72 -3.54 -5.07 29.24
N HIS A 73 -3.24 -4.07 30.07
CA HIS A 73 -1.90 -3.66 30.50
C HIS A 73 -1.58 -4.05 31.95
N GLY A 74 -2.51 -4.65 32.70
CA GLY A 74 -2.32 -5.02 34.11
C GLY A 74 -1.83 -3.85 34.96
N SER A 75 -0.81 -4.09 35.78
CA SER A 75 -0.25 -3.10 36.73
C SER A 75 0.49 -1.92 36.11
N MET A 76 0.80 -1.95 34.81
CA MET A 76 1.43 -0.81 34.12
C MET A 76 0.43 0.13 33.45
N THR A 77 -0.88 -0.13 33.57
CA THR A 77 -1.94 0.70 32.93
C THR A 77 -1.79 2.18 33.28
N GLN A 78 -1.64 2.52 34.55
CA GLN A 78 -1.53 3.92 34.99
C GLN A 78 -0.28 4.61 34.41
N SER A 79 0.85 3.93 34.38
CA SER A 79 2.08 4.45 33.76
C SER A 79 1.92 4.62 32.25
N ALA A 80 1.28 3.65 31.58
CA ALA A 80 1.06 3.67 30.14
C ALA A 80 0.15 4.83 29.69
N ILE A 81 -0.84 5.20 30.51
CA ILE A 81 -1.68 6.37 30.30
C ILE A 81 -0.86 7.67 30.47
N ASN A 82 -0.04 7.75 31.51
CA ASN A 82 0.64 9.01 31.89
C ASN A 82 1.93 9.28 31.09
N ILE A 83 2.64 8.22 30.68
CA ILE A 83 3.97 8.31 30.06
C ILE A 83 3.88 7.71 28.65
N PRO A 84 3.98 8.54 27.59
CA PRO A 84 3.97 8.07 26.22
C PRO A 84 4.97 6.94 25.99
N TYR A 85 4.57 5.94 25.20
CA TYR A 85 5.39 4.81 24.79
C TYR A 85 5.81 3.84 25.90
N SER A 86 5.40 4.05 27.15
CA SER A 86 5.75 3.17 28.28
C SER A 86 4.93 1.88 28.33
N GLY A 87 3.77 1.85 27.66
CA GLY A 87 2.93 0.66 27.54
C GLY A 87 3.46 -0.41 26.57
N LYS A 88 2.64 -1.43 26.36
CA LYS A 88 2.86 -2.48 25.35
C LYS A 88 2.86 -1.85 23.95
N LYS A 89 3.42 -2.59 22.99
CA LYS A 89 3.59 -2.10 21.62
C LYS A 89 2.41 -2.50 20.75
N PHE A 90 2.12 -1.70 19.74
CA PHE A 90 1.17 -2.07 18.68
C PHE A 90 1.90 -2.70 17.48
N HIS A 91 1.15 -3.43 16.66
CA HIS A 91 1.66 -4.23 15.56
C HIS A 91 0.89 -3.95 14.26
N LEU A 92 1.62 -3.96 13.15
CA LEU A 92 1.09 -3.67 11.80
C LEU A 92 1.47 -4.74 10.75
N ALA A 93 2.30 -5.69 11.16
CA ALA A 93 2.82 -6.78 10.33
C ALA A 93 2.88 -8.07 11.13
N ASP A 94 2.82 -9.23 10.46
CA ASP A 94 2.99 -10.55 11.06
C ASP A 94 4.47 -10.79 11.47
N CYS A 95 4.89 -10.09 12.51
CA CYS A 95 6.27 -10.08 12.96
C CYS A 95 6.58 -11.27 13.88
N SER A 96 7.87 -11.48 14.18
CA SER A 96 8.34 -12.55 15.07
C SER A 96 7.64 -12.58 16.44
N THR A 97 7.27 -11.41 17.00
CA THR A 97 6.49 -11.34 18.24
C THR A 97 5.11 -11.95 18.06
N LEU A 98 4.41 -11.61 16.98
CA LEU A 98 3.07 -12.14 16.71
C LEU A 98 3.12 -13.65 16.45
N LYS A 99 4.09 -14.11 15.66
CA LYS A 99 4.36 -15.53 15.43
C LYS A 99 4.62 -16.28 16.75
N ASP A 100 5.44 -15.73 17.64
CA ASP A 100 5.68 -16.28 18.99
C ASP A 100 4.39 -16.38 19.82
N LYS A 101 3.61 -15.28 19.87
CA LYS A 101 2.34 -15.27 20.62
C LYS A 101 1.32 -16.27 20.07
N ARG A 102 1.29 -16.46 18.74
CA ARG A 102 0.45 -17.46 18.07
C ARG A 102 0.89 -18.88 18.45
N SER A 103 2.18 -19.19 18.37
CA SER A 103 2.72 -20.51 18.73
C SER A 103 2.48 -20.88 20.20
N LYS A 104 2.41 -19.90 21.09
CA LYS A 104 2.17 -20.08 22.53
C LYS A 104 0.69 -20.06 22.93
N GLY A 105 -0.24 -19.97 21.98
CA GLY A 105 -1.67 -19.87 22.28
C GLY A 105 -2.06 -18.59 23.02
N ARG A 106 -1.29 -17.50 22.89
CA ARG A 106 -1.51 -16.20 23.58
C ARG A 106 -1.95 -15.08 22.64
N PHE A 107 -2.32 -15.44 21.41
CA PHE A 107 -2.66 -14.48 20.37
C PHE A 107 -4.08 -13.92 20.54
N GLU A 108 -4.97 -14.63 21.25
CA GLU A 108 -6.33 -14.16 21.59
C GLU A 108 -6.37 -12.90 22.48
N ARG A 109 -5.23 -12.43 22.98
CA ARG A 109 -5.13 -11.20 23.79
C ARG A 109 -5.08 -9.91 22.96
N PHE A 110 -4.94 -10.02 21.63
CA PHE A 110 -4.83 -8.87 20.75
C PHE A 110 -6.21 -8.39 20.30
N VAL A 111 -6.35 -7.07 20.23
CA VAL A 111 -7.50 -6.33 19.70
C VAL A 111 -7.09 -5.69 18.38
N ALA A 112 -7.96 -5.77 17.37
CA ALA A 112 -7.75 -5.13 16.08
C ALA A 112 -8.48 -3.78 15.99
N THR A 113 -7.81 -2.78 15.43
CA THR A 113 -8.39 -1.45 15.18
C THR A 113 -7.87 -0.90 13.86
N ASN A 114 -8.65 -0.03 13.20
CA ASN A 114 -8.15 0.78 12.09
C ASN A 114 -8.00 2.26 12.50
N ASP A 115 -8.13 2.58 13.79
CA ASP A 115 -7.93 3.92 14.30
C ASP A 115 -6.46 4.34 14.16
N THR A 116 -6.24 5.34 13.31
CA THR A 116 -4.91 5.90 13.04
C THR A 116 -4.57 7.10 13.94
N SER A 117 -5.40 7.43 14.94
CA SER A 117 -5.18 8.54 15.88
C SER A 117 -3.88 8.44 16.67
N GLY A 118 -3.42 7.21 16.91
CA GLY A 118 -2.26 6.92 17.76
C GLY A 118 -2.59 6.81 19.25
N GLU A 119 -3.86 6.99 19.63
CA GLU A 119 -4.35 6.78 21.00
C GLU A 119 -5.10 5.45 21.11
N PHE A 120 -4.67 4.60 22.04
CA PHE A 120 -5.26 3.27 22.21
C PHE A 120 -5.99 3.19 23.54
N LEU A 121 -7.22 2.70 23.53
CA LEU A 121 -7.97 2.40 24.76
C LEU A 121 -7.34 1.19 25.45
N ILE A 122 -6.76 1.38 26.63
CA ILE A 122 -6.13 0.32 27.42
C ILE A 122 -6.79 0.20 28.79
N SER A 123 -6.69 -0.98 29.39
CA SER A 123 -7.27 -1.27 30.70
C SER A 123 -6.37 -2.16 31.55
N GLY A 124 -6.54 -2.14 32.87
CA GLY A 124 -5.88 -3.06 33.79
C GLY A 124 -5.96 -2.55 35.23
N ASP A 125 -6.00 -3.47 36.19
CA ASP A 125 -6.12 -3.18 37.64
C ASP A 125 -7.27 -2.22 37.99
N GLY A 126 -8.42 -2.38 37.30
CA GLY A 126 -9.61 -1.54 37.51
C GLY A 126 -9.54 -0.14 36.90
N ILE A 127 -8.48 0.18 36.18
CA ILE A 127 -8.27 1.47 35.49
C ILE A 127 -8.48 1.27 33.99
N GLU A 128 -9.12 2.23 33.32
CA GLU A 128 -9.25 2.31 31.87
C GLU A 128 -8.92 3.72 31.40
N GLY A 129 -8.24 3.85 30.27
CA GLY A 129 -7.86 5.14 29.71
C GLY A 129 -7.17 5.02 28.36
N LYS A 130 -6.91 6.17 27.73
CA LYS A 130 -6.18 6.23 26.46
C LYS A 130 -4.67 6.32 26.70
N ALA A 131 -3.90 5.58 25.93
CA ALA A 131 -2.44 5.59 25.97
C ALA A 131 -1.84 5.75 24.57
N ILE A 132 -0.73 6.49 24.48
CA ILE A 132 0.08 6.57 23.26
C ILE A 132 1.06 5.40 23.26
N LEU A 133 0.76 4.39 22.44
CA LEU A 133 1.60 3.20 22.32
C LEU A 133 2.68 3.41 21.25
N ARG A 134 3.79 2.68 21.37
CA ARG A 134 4.87 2.71 20.36
C ARG A 134 4.75 1.49 19.44
N ILE A 135 5.14 1.66 18.18
CA ILE A 135 5.21 0.54 17.23
C ILE A 135 6.17 -0.55 17.71
N CYS A 136 5.84 -1.81 17.44
CA CYS A 136 6.73 -2.93 17.63
C CYS A 136 7.91 -2.87 16.64
N GLN A 137 9.14 -2.85 17.15
CA GLN A 137 10.36 -2.85 16.33
C GLN A 137 10.48 -4.10 15.45
N ASN A 138 9.90 -5.24 15.85
CA ASN A 138 9.88 -6.43 15.01
C ASN A 138 8.99 -6.24 13.78
N CYS A 139 7.92 -5.43 13.85
CA CYS A 139 7.14 -5.08 12.65
C CYS A 139 7.98 -4.22 11.68
N LEU A 140 8.71 -3.24 12.20
CA LEU A 140 9.63 -2.42 11.40
C LEU A 140 10.72 -3.28 10.74
N SER A 141 11.25 -4.26 11.47
CA SER A 141 12.25 -5.20 10.96
C SER A 141 11.71 -6.14 9.89
N THR A 142 10.55 -6.76 10.11
CA THR A 142 9.88 -7.66 9.16
C THR A 142 9.62 -6.98 7.83
N LEU A 143 9.14 -5.73 7.84
CA LEU A 143 8.85 -4.99 6.62
C LEU A 143 10.07 -4.26 6.02
N ASN A 144 11.21 -4.31 6.72
CA ASN A 144 12.37 -3.45 6.46
C ASN A 144 11.95 -1.97 6.24
N TYR A 145 10.99 -1.49 7.04
CA TYR A 145 10.35 -0.20 6.84
C TYR A 145 11.39 0.93 6.88
N LYS A 146 11.44 1.76 5.83
CA LYS A 146 12.48 2.80 5.63
C LYS A 146 13.93 2.28 5.79
N GLY A 147 14.15 1.01 5.47
CA GLY A 147 15.44 0.37 5.62
C GLY A 147 15.81 0.07 7.07
N TRP A 148 14.85 -0.17 7.97
CA TRP A 148 15.11 -0.51 9.38
C TRP A 148 16.22 -1.55 9.61
N SER A 149 16.28 -2.55 8.74
CA SER A 149 17.22 -3.67 8.83
C SER A 149 18.48 -3.47 7.97
N THR A 150 18.42 -2.66 6.92
CA THR A 150 19.47 -2.60 5.87
C THR A 150 19.81 -1.18 5.38
N GLY A 151 19.34 -0.15 6.09
CA GLY A 151 19.34 1.23 5.63
C GLY A 151 19.53 2.23 6.76
N GLU A 152 18.53 3.09 6.99
CA GLU A 152 18.65 4.29 7.83
C GLU A 152 18.85 3.99 9.33
N GLU A 153 19.19 5.05 10.08
CA GLU A 153 19.36 4.98 11.52
C GLU A 153 18.04 4.62 12.22
N ARG A 154 18.00 3.44 12.86
CA ARG A 154 16.81 2.91 13.57
C ARG A 154 16.17 3.90 14.55
N SER A 155 16.99 4.67 15.26
CA SER A 155 16.50 5.68 16.23
C SER A 155 15.62 6.72 15.54
N LYS A 156 16.07 7.22 14.37
CA LYS A 156 15.34 8.21 13.58
C LYS A 156 14.01 7.64 13.05
N ILE A 157 14.03 6.41 12.52
CA ILE A 157 12.81 5.75 12.02
C ILE A 157 11.80 5.57 13.16
N LEU A 158 12.25 5.10 14.33
CA LEU A 158 11.37 4.84 15.47
C LEU A 158 10.77 6.13 16.06
N ASN A 159 11.57 7.18 16.18
CA ASN A 159 11.15 8.44 16.80
C ASN A 159 10.25 9.27 15.89
N ASN A 160 10.40 9.13 14.57
CA ASN A 160 9.61 9.85 13.57
C ASN A 160 8.53 8.97 12.93
N PHE A 161 8.19 7.82 13.53
CA PHE A 161 7.17 6.94 12.99
C PHE A 161 5.81 7.63 12.96
N SER A 162 5.15 7.63 11.79
CA SER A 162 3.83 8.20 11.58
C SER A 162 2.85 7.13 11.08
N MET A 163 1.69 7.05 11.73
CA MET A 163 0.65 6.10 11.33
C MET A 163 0.08 6.46 9.95
N ALA A 164 -0.19 7.74 9.70
CA ALA A 164 -0.70 8.20 8.42
C ALA A 164 0.26 7.82 7.27
N GLU A 165 1.57 8.08 7.47
CA GLU A 165 2.59 7.74 6.49
C GLU A 165 2.68 6.23 6.25
N PHE A 166 2.61 5.43 7.32
CA PHE A 166 2.64 3.97 7.17
C PHE A 166 1.47 3.46 6.33
N PHE A 167 0.24 3.91 6.63
CA PHE A 167 -0.96 3.47 5.90
C PHE A 167 -0.97 3.95 4.45
N SER A 168 -0.44 5.14 4.14
CA SER A 168 -0.32 5.60 2.74
C SER A 168 0.79 4.89 1.98
N THR A 169 1.90 4.54 2.65
CA THR A 169 2.99 3.77 2.06
C THR A 169 2.46 2.43 1.52
N TYR A 170 1.70 1.71 2.34
CA TYR A 170 1.19 0.37 2.02
C TYR A 170 -0.23 0.37 1.42
N SER A 171 -0.77 1.52 0.98
CA SER A 171 -2.15 1.61 0.49
C SER A 171 -2.46 0.71 -0.71
N SER A 172 -1.44 0.42 -1.53
CA SER A 172 -1.58 -0.48 -2.69
C SER A 172 -1.76 -1.94 -2.30
N PHE A 173 -1.52 -2.34 -1.05
CA PHE A 173 -1.65 -3.73 -0.61
C PHE A 173 -3.07 -4.10 -0.21
N PHE A 174 -4.00 -3.12 -0.15
CA PHE A 174 -5.35 -3.35 0.37
C PHE A 174 -6.44 -2.88 -0.61
N PRO A 175 -7.51 -3.67 -0.81
CA PRO A 175 -8.64 -3.26 -1.66
C PRO A 175 -9.52 -2.18 -1.01
N HIS A 176 -9.54 -2.10 0.32
CA HIS A 176 -10.39 -1.20 1.07
C HIS A 176 -9.58 -0.33 2.02
N MET A 177 -9.49 0.96 1.70
CA MET A 177 -8.80 1.94 2.54
C MET A 177 -9.65 2.29 3.77
N PRO A 178 -9.04 2.54 4.94
CA PRO A 178 -9.76 3.10 6.08
C PRO A 178 -10.58 4.31 5.63
N SER A 179 -11.83 4.39 6.09
CA SER A 179 -12.66 5.57 5.84
C SER A 179 -11.87 6.78 6.28
N ARG A 180 -11.61 7.68 5.32
CA ARG A 180 -10.95 8.96 5.58
C ARG A 180 -11.63 9.56 6.81
N ILE A 181 -10.87 9.85 7.86
CA ILE A 181 -11.21 11.04 8.65
C ILE A 181 -11.16 12.11 7.59
N ALA A 182 -12.35 12.45 7.10
CA ALA A 182 -12.50 13.27 5.94
C ALA A 182 -11.65 14.51 6.15
N GLU A 183 -11.12 15.07 5.06
CA GLU A 183 -10.98 16.51 4.99
C GLU A 183 -12.39 17.12 5.13
N THR A 184 -12.96 17.02 6.33
CA THR A 184 -14.00 17.87 6.91
C THR A 184 -13.33 19.02 7.65
N ALA A 185 -12.16 19.45 7.16
CA ALA A 185 -11.77 20.83 7.29
C ALA A 185 -12.53 21.57 6.20
N GLU A 186 -13.36 22.54 6.60
CA GLU A 186 -14.05 23.48 5.73
C GLU A 186 -13.13 23.96 4.60
N SER A 187 -13.68 24.09 3.39
CA SER A 187 -12.89 24.29 2.17
C SER A 187 -12.14 25.63 2.17
N ASP A 188 -10.88 25.63 2.61
CA ASP A 188 -9.92 26.72 2.38
C ASP A 188 -9.54 26.90 0.88
N TYR A 189 -10.13 26.09 0.01
CA TYR A 189 -10.02 26.25 -1.43
C TYR A 189 -10.89 27.41 -1.92
N ALA A 190 -10.37 28.17 -2.87
CA ALA A 190 -11.19 29.13 -3.61
C ALA A 190 -12.38 28.41 -4.27
N SER A 191 -13.55 29.06 -4.28
CA SER A 191 -14.79 28.50 -4.83
C SER A 191 -14.70 28.10 -6.32
N ASN A 192 -13.71 28.64 -7.04
CA ASN A 192 -13.43 28.34 -8.45
C ASN A 192 -12.27 27.34 -8.67
N TRP A 193 -11.79 26.64 -7.63
CA TRP A 193 -10.64 25.72 -7.71
C TRP A 193 -10.76 24.68 -8.83
N ALA A 194 -11.95 24.10 -9.04
CA ALA A 194 -12.17 23.13 -10.12
C ALA A 194 -11.82 23.70 -11.51
N LYS A 195 -12.13 24.99 -11.75
CA LYS A 195 -11.80 25.69 -13.00
C LYS A 195 -10.30 25.97 -13.08
N ILE A 196 -9.70 26.47 -12.00
CA ILE A 196 -8.25 26.77 -11.92
C ILE A 196 -7.44 25.50 -12.19
N SER A 197 -7.72 24.43 -11.46
CA SER A 197 -7.06 23.13 -11.62
C SER A 197 -7.23 22.54 -13.02
N SER A 198 -8.44 22.65 -13.60
CA SER A 198 -8.67 22.18 -14.97
C SER A 198 -7.86 23.00 -15.99
N HIS A 199 -7.84 24.32 -15.87
CA HIS A 199 -7.08 25.19 -16.78
C HIS A 199 -5.58 24.90 -16.70
N TYR A 200 -5.04 24.84 -15.48
CA TYR A 200 -3.61 24.60 -15.26
C TYR A 200 -3.16 23.25 -15.85
N ARG A 201 -3.94 22.18 -15.67
CA ARG A 201 -3.62 20.87 -16.27
C ARG A 201 -3.65 20.88 -17.80
N VAL A 202 -4.55 21.66 -18.41
CA VAL A 202 -4.59 21.84 -19.87
C VAL A 202 -3.36 22.61 -20.36
N GLU A 203 -2.99 23.69 -19.65
CA GLU A 203 -1.80 24.50 -19.92
C GLU A 203 -0.51 23.68 -19.86
N LYS A 204 -0.41 22.77 -18.89
CA LYS A 204 0.70 21.81 -18.74
C LYS A 204 0.56 20.57 -19.64
N ASN A 205 -0.34 20.57 -20.62
CA ASN A 205 -0.54 19.47 -21.56
C ASN A 205 -0.84 18.10 -20.91
N PHE A 206 -1.40 18.10 -19.69
CA PHE A 206 -1.56 16.94 -18.83
C PHE A 206 -0.25 16.19 -18.50
N GLU A 207 0.88 16.88 -18.56
CA GLU A 207 2.19 16.33 -18.18
C GLU A 207 2.44 16.51 -16.68
N CYS A 208 2.97 15.47 -16.05
CA CYS A 208 3.46 15.56 -14.69
C CYS A 208 4.78 16.33 -14.67
N GLU A 209 4.80 17.51 -14.02
CA GLU A 209 5.97 18.37 -13.90
C GLU A 209 7.07 17.83 -12.94
N GLN A 210 6.96 16.57 -12.51
CA GLN A 210 7.99 15.87 -11.74
C GLN A 210 8.62 14.70 -12.49
N CYS A 211 7.81 13.82 -13.08
CA CYS A 211 8.34 12.64 -13.78
C CYS A 211 8.14 12.68 -15.30
N GLY A 212 7.52 13.73 -15.84
CA GLY A 212 7.30 13.89 -17.28
C GLY A 212 6.19 13.00 -17.86
N VAL A 213 5.55 12.13 -17.08
CA VAL A 213 4.48 11.27 -17.61
C VAL A 213 3.29 12.11 -18.09
N ASN A 214 2.93 11.93 -19.35
CA ASN A 214 1.73 12.52 -19.91
C ASN A 214 0.50 11.68 -19.56
N MET A 215 -0.47 12.29 -18.89
CA MET A 215 -1.70 11.67 -18.40
C MET A 215 -2.94 12.10 -19.21
N ARG A 216 -2.77 12.56 -20.45
CA ARG A 216 -3.89 13.06 -21.28
C ARG A 216 -4.98 12.02 -21.52
N SER A 217 -4.63 10.73 -21.61
CA SER A 217 -5.56 9.60 -21.70
C SER A 217 -6.19 9.19 -20.36
N HIS A 218 -5.60 9.63 -19.24
CA HIS A 218 -6.00 9.28 -17.87
C HIS A 218 -6.05 10.53 -16.98
N ARG A 219 -6.79 11.56 -17.43
CA ARG A 219 -6.76 12.92 -16.84
C ARG A 219 -7.10 12.96 -15.36
N ALA A 220 -7.90 12.01 -14.86
CA ALA A 220 -8.26 11.91 -13.45
C ALA A 220 -7.05 11.61 -12.53
N LEU A 221 -5.97 11.02 -13.08
CA LEU A 221 -4.76 10.66 -12.34
C LEU A 221 -3.70 11.78 -12.34
N LEU A 222 -4.05 12.98 -12.79
CA LEU A 222 -3.22 14.18 -12.73
C LEU A 222 -3.90 15.23 -11.86
N HIS A 223 -3.22 15.63 -10.79
CA HIS A 223 -3.64 16.63 -9.83
C HIS A 223 -2.84 17.93 -9.97
N VAL A 224 -3.30 18.97 -9.28
CA VAL A 224 -2.52 20.21 -9.08
C VAL A 224 -2.19 20.31 -7.60
N HIS A 225 -0.90 20.43 -7.32
CA HIS A 225 -0.32 20.59 -5.99
C HIS A 225 0.02 22.06 -5.73
N HIS A 226 -0.34 22.56 -4.56
CA HIS A 226 0.08 23.87 -4.06
C HIS A 226 1.44 23.74 -3.36
N ILE A 227 2.49 24.33 -3.95
CA ILE A 227 3.89 24.17 -3.54
C ILE A 227 4.12 24.67 -2.10
N ASN A 228 3.53 25.80 -1.73
CA ASN A 228 3.63 26.36 -0.38
C ASN A 228 2.60 25.81 0.62
N GLY A 229 1.73 24.87 0.21
CA GLY A 229 0.64 24.33 1.04
C GLY A 229 -0.55 25.27 1.27
N VAL A 230 -0.51 26.51 0.79
CA VAL A 230 -1.60 27.50 0.92
C VAL A 230 -2.64 27.26 -0.18
N LYS A 231 -3.73 26.58 0.17
CA LYS A 231 -4.82 26.14 -0.74
C LYS A 231 -5.52 27.30 -1.48
N SER A 232 -5.44 28.53 -0.97
CA SER A 232 -6.01 29.73 -1.58
C SER A 232 -5.04 30.47 -2.54
N ASP A 233 -3.74 30.18 -2.48
CA ASP A 233 -2.73 30.82 -3.33
C ASP A 233 -2.64 30.15 -4.71
N ASN A 234 -3.46 30.66 -5.63
CA ASN A 234 -3.61 30.11 -6.97
C ASN A 234 -2.67 30.74 -8.02
N ARG A 235 -1.60 31.42 -7.61
CA ARG A 235 -0.61 31.95 -8.55
C ARG A 235 0.04 30.78 -9.32
N PRO A 236 0.23 30.87 -10.65
CA PRO A 236 0.83 29.78 -11.42
C PRO A 236 2.19 29.31 -10.90
N SER A 237 2.97 30.21 -10.29
CA SER A 237 4.26 29.92 -9.66
C SER A 237 4.16 29.09 -8.37
N ASN A 238 2.98 29.00 -7.77
CA ASN A 238 2.69 28.18 -6.59
C ASN A 238 1.99 26.87 -6.94
N LEU A 239 1.63 26.66 -8.20
CA LEU A 239 0.95 25.45 -8.66
C LEU A 239 1.95 24.52 -9.34
N LYS A 240 1.72 23.22 -9.23
CA LYS A 240 2.47 22.18 -9.94
C LYS A 240 1.55 21.03 -10.35
N ALA A 241 1.54 20.67 -11.63
CA ALA A 241 0.79 19.54 -12.13
C ALA A 241 1.56 18.24 -11.84
N LEU A 242 0.97 17.35 -11.04
CA LEU A 242 1.62 16.10 -10.62
C LEU A 242 0.70 14.92 -10.90
N CYS A 243 1.25 13.82 -11.42
CA CYS A 243 0.51 12.55 -11.37
C CYS A 243 0.31 12.17 -9.90
N ILE A 244 -0.79 11.48 -9.59
CA ILE A 244 -1.15 11.21 -8.20
C ILE A 244 -0.07 10.44 -7.42
N ASP A 245 0.75 9.62 -8.09
CA ASP A 245 1.87 8.91 -7.46
C ASP A 245 2.97 9.89 -7.02
N CYS A 246 3.44 10.77 -7.91
CA CYS A 246 4.39 11.83 -7.54
C CYS A 246 3.80 12.81 -6.50
N HIS A 247 2.49 13.06 -6.56
CA HIS A 247 1.81 13.94 -5.61
C HIS A 247 1.79 13.33 -4.21
N SER A 248 1.47 12.02 -4.09
CA SER A 248 1.49 11.33 -2.79
C SER A 248 2.86 11.26 -2.13
N LYS A 249 3.93 11.40 -2.94
CA LYS A 249 5.33 11.42 -2.48
C LYS A 249 5.82 12.84 -2.14
N GLN A 250 4.97 13.88 -2.22
CA GLN A 250 5.34 15.23 -1.77
C GLN A 250 5.34 15.30 -0.23
N PRO A 251 6.16 16.19 0.36
CA PRO A 251 6.08 16.49 1.80
C PRO A 251 4.66 16.88 2.21
N MET A 252 4.25 16.51 3.43
CA MET A 252 2.93 16.84 4.01
C MET A 252 1.73 16.21 3.27
N HIS A 253 1.98 15.25 2.38
CA HIS A 253 0.96 14.50 1.64
C HIS A 253 0.92 13.02 2.05
N GLU A 254 1.41 12.69 3.25
CA GLU A 254 1.49 11.34 3.81
C GLU A 254 0.10 10.73 4.08
N HIS A 255 -0.98 11.46 3.85
CA HIS A 255 -2.37 11.01 3.92
C HIS A 255 -2.96 10.69 2.53
N MET A 256 -2.26 11.03 1.45
CA MET A 256 -2.70 10.76 0.10
C MET A 256 -2.44 9.30 -0.25
N THR A 257 -3.52 8.57 -0.53
CA THR A 257 -3.48 7.14 -0.78
C THR A 257 -3.80 6.83 -2.23
N LEU A 258 -3.16 5.80 -2.76
CA LEU A 258 -3.37 5.30 -4.12
C LEU A 258 -3.66 3.82 -4.07
N SER A 259 -4.64 3.39 -4.87
CA SER A 259 -4.88 1.97 -5.10
C SER A 259 -3.75 1.34 -5.93
N HIS A 260 -3.61 0.02 -5.81
CA HIS A 260 -2.67 -0.76 -6.62
C HIS A 260 -2.84 -0.50 -8.12
N ARG A 261 -4.10 -0.56 -8.59
CA ARG A 261 -4.45 -0.36 -9.99
C ARG A 261 -4.09 1.04 -10.51
N GLU A 262 -4.27 2.07 -9.69
CA GLU A 262 -3.87 3.43 -10.07
C GLU A 262 -2.36 3.56 -10.25
N ARG A 263 -1.56 2.97 -9.34
CA ARG A 263 -0.10 2.93 -9.46
C ARG A 263 0.35 2.14 -10.69
N GLN A 264 -0.23 0.96 -10.94
CA GLN A 264 0.04 0.18 -12.16
C GLN A 264 -0.29 1.00 -13.42
N THR A 265 -1.48 1.62 -13.47
CA THR A 265 -1.88 2.47 -14.62
C THR A 265 -0.87 3.60 -14.87
N ILE A 266 -0.38 4.27 -13.82
CA ILE A 266 0.62 5.34 -13.97
C ILE A 266 1.94 4.78 -14.50
N ASN A 267 2.38 3.64 -13.97
CA ASN A 267 3.62 3.01 -14.42
C ASN A 267 3.50 2.42 -15.84
N ASP A 268 2.32 1.97 -16.26
CA ASP A 268 2.06 1.59 -17.66
C ASP A 268 2.21 2.80 -18.58
N MET A 269 1.66 3.95 -18.20
CA MET A 269 1.82 5.20 -18.94
C MET A 269 3.29 5.63 -19.01
N ARG A 270 4.03 5.52 -17.90
CA ARG A 270 5.48 5.81 -17.86
C ARG A 270 6.26 4.87 -18.78
N LYS A 271 5.96 3.57 -18.75
CA LYS A 271 6.61 2.56 -19.60
C LYS A 271 6.33 2.78 -21.08
N GLN A 272 5.07 3.01 -21.46
CA GLN A 272 4.69 3.30 -22.84
C GLN A 272 5.37 4.57 -23.40
N GLN A 273 5.72 5.51 -22.52
CA GLN A 273 6.41 6.75 -22.85
C GLN A 273 7.94 6.65 -22.72
N GLY A 274 8.49 5.46 -22.43
CA GLY A 274 9.93 5.22 -22.30
C GLY A 274 10.57 5.83 -21.04
N LEU A 275 9.77 6.26 -20.07
CA LEU A 275 10.26 6.93 -18.85
C LEU A 275 10.88 5.96 -17.84
N LEU A 276 10.66 4.65 -18.01
CA LEU A 276 11.23 3.59 -17.15
C LEU A 276 12.44 2.89 -17.78
N ASP A 277 12.77 3.15 -19.05
CA ASP A 277 13.79 2.38 -19.80
C ASP A 277 15.23 2.70 -19.37
N ARG A 278 15.42 3.74 -18.56
CA ARG A 278 16.73 4.35 -18.25
C ARG A 278 17.01 4.52 -16.76
N LEU A 279 16.33 3.77 -15.89
CA LEU A 279 16.63 3.82 -14.46
C LEU A 279 18.05 3.30 -14.23
N THR A 280 18.96 4.19 -13.82
CA THR A 280 20.38 3.86 -13.61
C THR A 280 20.82 3.99 -12.17
N THR A 281 19.97 4.59 -11.32
CA THR A 281 20.25 4.82 -9.90
C THR A 281 19.18 4.22 -9.01
N TRP A 282 19.58 3.85 -7.79
CA TRP A 282 18.63 3.44 -6.74
C TRP A 282 17.62 4.55 -6.42
N LYS A 283 18.03 5.82 -6.48
CA LYS A 283 17.13 6.95 -6.23
C LYS A 283 15.97 6.96 -7.22
N GLU A 284 16.25 6.84 -8.51
CA GLU A 284 15.20 6.78 -9.53
C GLU A 284 14.28 5.56 -9.30
N LEU A 285 14.85 4.41 -8.93
CA LEU A 285 14.06 3.23 -8.58
C LEU A 285 13.08 3.51 -7.43
N PHE A 286 13.51 4.18 -6.35
CA PHE A 286 12.63 4.61 -5.27
C PHE A 286 11.54 5.59 -5.75
N ASP A 287 11.89 6.51 -6.65
CA ASP A 287 10.96 7.52 -7.18
C ASP A 287 9.80 6.89 -7.98
N TYR A 288 10.06 5.79 -8.70
CA TYR A 288 9.07 5.12 -9.59
C TYR A 288 8.42 3.86 -9.00
N ALA A 289 9.09 3.17 -8.09
CA ALA A 289 8.54 1.99 -7.45
C ALA A 289 7.38 2.33 -6.50
N ASP A 290 6.59 1.31 -6.21
CA ASP A 290 5.59 1.35 -5.16
C ASP A 290 6.27 1.58 -3.79
N PRO A 291 5.88 2.62 -3.01
CA PRO A 291 6.40 2.86 -1.67
C PRO A 291 6.38 1.66 -0.73
N GLY A 292 5.37 0.80 -0.80
CA GLY A 292 5.29 -0.40 0.02
C GLY A 292 6.42 -1.40 -0.28
N LEU A 293 7.00 -1.37 -1.48
CA LEU A 293 8.16 -2.18 -1.85
C LEU A 293 9.51 -1.51 -1.56
N HIS A 294 9.54 -0.33 -0.94
CA HIS A 294 10.80 0.34 -0.59
C HIS A 294 11.65 -0.51 0.35
N GLY A 295 11.05 -1.25 1.28
CA GLY A 295 11.76 -2.18 2.16
C GLY A 295 12.52 -3.26 1.38
N VAL A 296 11.93 -3.78 0.31
CA VAL A 296 12.58 -4.71 -0.64
C VAL A 296 13.75 -4.02 -1.33
N ILE A 297 13.55 -2.80 -1.83
CA ILE A 297 14.58 -2.05 -2.55
C ILE A 297 15.80 -1.76 -1.65
N TYR A 298 15.57 -1.37 -0.39
CA TYR A 298 16.64 -1.22 0.61
C TYR A 298 17.41 -2.52 0.82
N ALA A 299 16.72 -3.67 0.85
CA ALA A 299 17.36 -4.98 0.99
C ALA A 299 18.17 -5.37 -0.25
N CYS A 300 17.64 -5.11 -1.45
CA CYS A 300 18.35 -5.32 -2.72
C CYS A 300 19.64 -4.49 -2.80
N ARG A 301 19.57 -3.21 -2.41
CA ARG A 301 20.72 -2.30 -2.40
C ARG A 301 21.81 -2.79 -1.45
N ASP A 302 21.44 -3.16 -0.23
CA ASP A 302 22.36 -3.69 0.79
C ASP A 302 23.01 -5.02 0.36
N ALA A 303 22.25 -5.90 -0.28
CA ALA A 303 22.78 -7.15 -0.83
C ALA A 303 23.65 -6.97 -2.09
N GLY A 304 23.68 -5.78 -2.68
CA GLY A 304 24.41 -5.50 -3.92
C GLY A 304 23.80 -6.19 -5.14
N LEU A 305 22.47 -6.29 -5.21
CA LEU A 305 21.77 -6.83 -6.37
C LEU A 305 21.78 -5.83 -7.53
N LYS A 306 21.55 -6.32 -8.75
CA LYS A 306 21.28 -5.43 -9.89
C LYS A 306 19.96 -4.68 -9.68
N LEU A 307 19.87 -3.48 -10.25
CA LEU A 307 18.62 -2.72 -10.28
C LEU A 307 17.54 -3.55 -11.00
N PRO A 308 16.40 -3.82 -10.33
CA PRO A 308 15.25 -4.42 -11.01
C PRO A 308 14.61 -3.43 -11.98
N GLU A 309 13.95 -3.96 -12.99
CA GLU A 309 13.00 -3.21 -13.82
C GLU A 309 11.72 -2.95 -13.04
N VAL A 310 11.17 -1.74 -13.17
CA VAL A 310 9.87 -1.37 -12.58
C VAL A 310 8.76 -1.66 -13.58
N ASN A 311 7.64 -2.21 -13.08
CA ASN A 311 6.43 -2.45 -13.88
C ASN A 311 6.70 -3.36 -15.10
N TYR A 312 7.19 -4.56 -14.83
CA TYR A 312 7.47 -5.53 -15.87
C TYR A 312 6.21 -6.29 -16.28
N LEU A 313 5.98 -6.38 -17.59
CA LEU A 313 4.79 -7.02 -18.15
C LEU A 313 5.18 -8.41 -18.66
N ILE A 314 4.61 -9.45 -18.06
CA ILE A 314 4.76 -10.82 -18.55
C ILE A 314 3.69 -11.06 -19.59
N LYS A 315 4.08 -11.67 -20.72
CA LYS A 315 3.15 -12.13 -21.76
C LYS A 315 3.03 -13.65 -21.72
N ASP A 316 1.83 -14.14 -21.96
CA ASP A 316 1.57 -15.57 -22.14
C ASP A 316 2.06 -16.07 -23.51
N SER A 317 1.91 -17.37 -23.75
CA SER A 317 2.26 -18.02 -25.02
C SER A 317 1.50 -17.46 -26.24
N SER A 318 0.34 -16.82 -26.03
CA SER A 318 -0.45 -16.16 -27.07
C SER A 318 -0.03 -14.70 -27.31
N GLY A 319 0.94 -14.19 -26.55
CA GLY A 319 1.40 -12.82 -26.61
C GLY A 319 0.50 -11.82 -25.88
N LYS A 320 -0.51 -12.29 -25.14
CA LYS A 320 -1.39 -11.46 -24.31
C LYS A 320 -0.73 -11.20 -22.96
N LEU A 321 -1.10 -10.09 -22.32
CA LEU A 321 -0.64 -9.76 -20.98
C LEU A 321 -1.13 -10.82 -19.98
N ALA A 322 -0.19 -11.44 -19.28
CA ALA A 322 -0.45 -12.47 -18.27
C ALA A 322 -0.38 -11.90 -16.86
N ALA A 323 0.66 -11.12 -16.54
CA ALA A 323 0.88 -10.59 -15.19
C ALA A 323 1.68 -9.29 -15.21
N HIS A 324 1.47 -8.46 -14.18
CA HIS A 324 2.29 -7.31 -13.85
C HIS A 324 3.21 -7.63 -12.67
N LEU A 325 4.50 -7.35 -12.83
CA LEU A 325 5.45 -7.39 -11.74
C LEU A 325 5.87 -5.98 -11.37
N GLU A 326 5.69 -5.59 -10.11
CA GLU A 326 6.14 -4.28 -9.65
C GLU A 326 7.67 -4.13 -9.75
N LEU A 327 8.42 -5.20 -9.48
CA LEU A 327 9.87 -5.28 -9.64
C LEU A 327 10.26 -6.58 -10.34
N ALA A 328 11.16 -6.54 -11.31
CA ALA A 328 11.60 -7.73 -12.04
C ALA A 328 13.09 -7.75 -12.38
N TRP A 329 13.64 -8.97 -12.46
CA TRP A 329 14.95 -9.27 -13.02
C TRP A 329 14.76 -10.21 -14.21
N PRO A 330 14.48 -9.68 -15.43
CA PRO A 330 14.00 -10.52 -16.54
C PRO A 330 14.99 -11.58 -17.00
N LYS A 331 16.30 -11.30 -16.92
CA LYS A 331 17.35 -12.28 -17.24
C LYS A 331 17.26 -13.55 -16.40
N HIS A 332 16.73 -13.44 -15.18
CA HIS A 332 16.61 -14.53 -14.23
C HIS A 332 15.17 -15.06 -14.13
N LYS A 333 14.23 -14.51 -14.91
CA LYS A 333 12.78 -14.75 -14.77
C LYS A 333 12.32 -14.67 -13.31
N PHE A 334 12.85 -13.72 -12.56
CA PHE A 334 12.51 -13.49 -11.16
C PHE A 334 11.76 -12.17 -11.00
N GLY A 335 10.76 -12.14 -10.12
CA GLY A 335 9.95 -10.95 -9.91
C GLY A 335 9.35 -10.85 -8.52
N ILE A 336 8.89 -9.65 -8.21
CA ILE A 336 8.10 -9.37 -7.01
C ILE A 336 6.80 -8.73 -7.48
N ALA A 337 5.69 -9.28 -7.01
CA ALA A 337 4.37 -8.75 -7.27
C ALA A 337 3.59 -8.55 -5.96
N ILE A 338 2.71 -7.55 -5.94
CA ILE A 338 1.82 -7.24 -4.81
C ILE A 338 0.55 -8.11 -4.85
N SER A 339 -0.01 -8.32 -6.05
CA SER A 339 -1.25 -9.06 -6.26
C SER A 339 -0.99 -10.56 -6.33
N GLU A 340 -1.72 -11.35 -5.53
CA GLU A 340 -1.68 -12.82 -5.60
C GLU A 340 -2.03 -13.37 -6.99
N ASN A 341 -2.93 -12.70 -7.71
CA ASN A 341 -3.26 -13.11 -9.09
C ASN A 341 -2.05 -12.94 -10.01
N ASP A 342 -1.35 -11.80 -9.93
CA ASP A 342 -0.15 -11.57 -10.74
C ASP A 342 0.97 -12.56 -10.37
N ILE A 343 1.12 -12.92 -9.08
CA ILE A 343 2.06 -13.95 -8.63
C ILE A 343 1.72 -15.30 -9.29
N ASN A 344 0.47 -15.75 -9.20
CA ASN A 344 0.04 -17.05 -9.72
C ASN A 344 0.10 -17.13 -11.25
N ASP A 345 -0.31 -16.07 -11.94
CA ASP A 345 -0.28 -15.97 -13.39
C ASP A 345 1.17 -15.93 -13.91
N ALA A 346 2.06 -15.20 -13.25
CA ALA A 346 3.48 -15.18 -13.59
C ALA A 346 4.15 -16.54 -13.39
N ARG A 347 3.87 -17.22 -12.26
CA ARG A 347 4.36 -18.57 -11.98
C ARG A 347 3.90 -19.58 -13.02
N SER A 348 2.63 -19.49 -13.44
CA SER A 348 2.07 -20.31 -14.52
C SER A 348 2.75 -20.07 -15.88
N ASN A 349 3.39 -18.91 -16.04
CA ASN A 349 4.18 -18.54 -17.22
C ASN A 349 5.70 -18.73 -17.02
N GLY A 350 6.10 -19.54 -16.04
CA GLY A 350 7.49 -19.97 -15.84
C GLY A 350 8.40 -18.93 -15.19
N TRP A 351 7.82 -17.98 -14.45
CA TRP A 351 8.58 -17.04 -13.61
C TRP A 351 8.63 -17.47 -12.16
N SER A 352 9.76 -17.21 -11.49
CA SER A 352 9.87 -17.29 -10.05
C SER A 352 9.45 -15.96 -9.44
N VAL A 353 8.18 -15.86 -9.02
CA VAL A 353 7.63 -14.63 -8.43
C VAL A 353 7.27 -14.86 -6.97
N VAL A 354 7.56 -13.87 -6.13
CA VAL A 354 7.28 -13.90 -4.68
C VAL A 354 6.63 -12.59 -4.23
N GLY A 355 5.93 -12.63 -3.11
CA GLY A 355 5.43 -11.42 -2.46
C GLY A 355 6.53 -10.67 -1.67
N MET A 356 6.20 -9.48 -1.17
CA MET A 356 7.13 -8.65 -0.39
C MET A 356 7.72 -9.38 0.82
N ASN A 357 6.87 -9.96 1.69
CA ASN A 357 7.34 -10.60 2.92
C ASN A 357 8.18 -11.86 2.65
N GLU A 358 7.77 -12.68 1.68
CA GLU A 358 8.51 -13.88 1.28
C GLU A 358 9.94 -13.53 0.81
N PHE A 359 10.08 -12.46 0.02
CA PHE A 359 11.38 -11.95 -0.38
C PHE A 359 12.19 -11.48 0.83
N LEU A 360 11.62 -10.63 1.68
CA LEU A 360 12.33 -10.05 2.83
C LEU A 360 12.80 -11.11 3.84
N ASP A 361 12.05 -12.19 4.01
CA ASP A 361 12.42 -13.29 4.91
C ASP A 361 13.67 -14.05 4.39
N ASN A 362 13.89 -14.12 3.07
CA ASN A 362 14.87 -15.06 2.49
C ASN A 362 15.86 -14.46 1.48
N TYR A 363 15.81 -13.14 1.20
CA TYR A 363 16.56 -12.52 0.10
C TYR A 363 18.05 -12.84 0.12
N LYS A 364 18.69 -12.90 1.30
CA LYS A 364 20.13 -13.20 1.40
C LYS A 364 20.52 -14.57 0.82
N SER A 365 19.60 -15.52 0.84
CA SER A 365 19.80 -16.87 0.29
C SER A 365 19.26 -17.03 -1.13
N GLN A 366 18.12 -16.39 -1.44
CA GLN A 366 17.41 -16.56 -2.72
C GLN A 366 17.95 -15.66 -3.84
N SER A 367 18.57 -14.53 -3.51
CA SER A 367 18.91 -13.49 -4.49
C SER A 367 20.37 -13.48 -4.94
N TYR A 368 21.20 -14.46 -4.55
CA TYR A 368 22.61 -14.51 -4.95
C TYR A 368 22.79 -14.42 -6.47
N ASN A 369 21.93 -15.13 -7.22
CA ASN A 369 21.96 -15.13 -8.68
C ASN A 369 21.56 -13.77 -9.31
N LEU A 370 20.85 -12.91 -8.57
CA LEU A 370 20.39 -11.59 -9.04
C LEU A 370 21.48 -10.50 -8.96
N LYS A 371 22.66 -10.83 -8.43
CA LYS A 371 23.84 -9.94 -8.43
C LYS A 371 24.46 -9.81 -9.82
N PHE A 372 24.28 -10.80 -10.69
CA PHE A 372 24.98 -10.95 -11.96
C PHE A 372 24.11 -10.73 -13.18
#